data_AF-C5KFF3-F1
#
_entry.id   AF-C5KFF3-F1
#
_cell.length_a   1.000
_cell.length_b   1.000
_cell.length_c   1.000
_cell.angle_alpha   90.00
_cell.angle_beta   90.00
_cell.angle_gamma   90.00
#
_symmetry.space_group_name_H-M   'P 1'
#
loop_
_entity.id
_entity.type
_entity.pdbx_description
1 polymer ?
#
loop_
_entity_poly.entity_id
_entity_poly.type
_entity_poly.pdbx_seq_one_letter_code
_entity_poly.pdbx_strand_id
1 'polypeptide(L)'
;MSTAHWRAVNNNYNNSPSSGLVYTPAEEAQHFARFEEKLRIQSELISTEDLTVLYDETRPAIMQSLVDEINSKQNTWTASTGQKRFKSSSTSQVFVEASLFFSSDLSLRDAKVLCGTLMRGSNDKAIRKGYAIEELQDLPTDFDARTAFPNCSKVIGHIT
;
A
#
# COMPACT_ATOMS: atom_id res chain seq x y z
N MET A 1 28.08 -1.74 -3.03
CA MET A 1 27.66 -3.03 -3.63
C MET A 1 26.99 -2.75 -4.98
N SER A 2 27.24 -3.53 -6.04
CA SER A 2 26.68 -3.28 -7.39
C SER A 2 25.37 -4.06 -7.64
N THR A 3 24.51 -3.59 -8.54
CA THR A 3 23.26 -4.28 -8.93
C THR A 3 23.51 -5.67 -9.53
N ALA A 4 24.66 -5.86 -10.18
CA ALA A 4 25.15 -7.15 -10.64
C ALA A 4 25.43 -8.14 -9.48
N HIS A 5 25.94 -7.64 -8.35
CA HIS A 5 26.16 -8.45 -7.16
C HIS A 5 24.83 -8.87 -6.51
N TRP A 6 23.82 -7.99 -6.47
CA TRP A 6 22.49 -8.38 -5.98
C TRP A 6 21.86 -9.46 -6.87
N ARG A 7 21.83 -9.30 -8.21
CA ARG A 7 21.28 -10.35 -9.09
C ARG A 7 21.93 -11.73 -8.87
N ALA A 8 23.24 -11.77 -8.62
CA ALA A 8 23.96 -13.00 -8.32
C ALA A 8 23.56 -13.60 -6.96
N VAL A 9 23.29 -12.78 -5.94
CA VAL A 9 22.83 -13.21 -4.61
C VAL A 9 21.35 -13.64 -4.65
N ASN A 10 20.48 -12.94 -5.39
CA ASN A 10 19.04 -13.26 -5.47
C ASN A 10 18.77 -14.58 -6.18
N ASN A 11 19.54 -14.87 -7.22
CA ASN A 11 19.41 -16.14 -7.95
C ASN A 11 19.65 -17.37 -7.05
N ASN A 12 20.34 -17.21 -5.91
CA ASN A 12 20.50 -18.25 -4.89
C ASN A 12 19.38 -18.28 -3.83
N TYR A 13 18.57 -17.23 -3.72
CA TYR A 13 17.51 -17.05 -2.71
C TYR A 13 16.08 -17.36 -3.23
N ASN A 14 15.93 -17.77 -4.49
CA ASN A 14 14.67 -18.02 -5.19
C ASN A 14 13.80 -19.19 -4.66
N ASN A 15 13.88 -19.54 -3.38
CA ASN A 15 13.02 -20.55 -2.74
C ASN A 15 12.16 -20.03 -1.58
N SER A 16 11.90 -18.71 -1.48
CA SER A 16 10.92 -18.22 -0.50
C SER A 16 9.86 -17.32 -1.13
N PRO A 17 8.69 -17.88 -1.50
CA PRO A 17 7.52 -17.08 -1.84
C PRO A 17 6.88 -16.59 -0.53
N SER A 18 7.37 -15.49 0.02
CA SER A 18 6.85 -14.94 1.28
C SER A 18 5.55 -14.13 1.12
N SER A 19 4.95 -14.09 -0.07
CA SER A 19 3.56 -13.64 -0.23
C SER A 19 2.96 -14.25 -1.49
N GLY A 20 1.80 -14.91 -1.38
CA GLY A 20 1.07 -15.56 -2.48
C GLY A 20 0.54 -14.64 -3.60
N LEU A 21 1.18 -13.49 -3.83
CA LEU A 21 0.96 -12.60 -4.95
C LEU A 21 2.19 -12.68 -5.85
N VAL A 22 2.07 -13.45 -6.93
CA VAL A 22 3.14 -13.64 -7.92
C VAL A 22 3.02 -12.53 -8.97
N TYR A 23 4.06 -11.72 -9.10
CA TYR A 23 4.14 -10.70 -10.14
C TYR A 23 4.22 -11.34 -11.52
N THR A 24 3.63 -10.66 -12.50
CA THR A 24 3.98 -10.97 -13.88
C THR A 24 5.45 -10.60 -14.13
N PRO A 25 6.13 -11.24 -15.10
CA PRO A 25 7.52 -10.89 -15.41
C PRO A 25 7.75 -9.40 -15.74
N ALA A 26 6.73 -8.72 -16.31
CA ALA A 26 6.78 -7.30 -16.61
C ALA A 26 6.72 -6.43 -15.33
N GLU A 27 5.87 -6.80 -14.37
CA GLU A 27 5.75 -6.13 -13.07
C GLU A 27 7.02 -6.32 -12.23
N GLU A 28 7.63 -7.51 -12.29
CA GLU A 28 8.91 -7.78 -11.64
C GLU A 28 10.04 -6.91 -12.22
N ALA A 29 10.09 -6.75 -13.55
CA ALA A 29 11.05 -5.87 -14.20
C ALA A 29 10.87 -4.40 -13.79
N GLN A 30 9.62 -3.95 -13.66
CA GLN A 30 9.30 -2.60 -13.19
C GLN A 30 9.72 -2.38 -11.73
N HIS A 31 9.46 -3.35 -10.85
CA HIS A 31 9.91 -3.31 -9.45
C HIS A 31 11.44 -3.26 -9.38
N PHE A 32 12.13 -4.14 -10.11
CA PHE A 32 13.59 -4.17 -10.11
C PHE A 32 14.21 -2.83 -10.57
N ALA A 33 13.69 -2.23 -11.64
CA ALA A 33 14.17 -0.94 -12.11
C ALA A 33 14.00 0.19 -11.07
N ARG A 34 12.88 0.17 -10.32
CA ARG A 34 12.66 1.12 -9.21
C ARG A 34 13.65 0.91 -8.07
N PHE A 35 13.93 -0.36 -7.74
CA PHE A 35 14.92 -0.71 -6.73
C PHE A 35 16.33 -0.23 -7.14
N GLU A 36 16.73 -0.43 -8.40
CA GLU A 36 18.03 0.05 -8.90
C GLU A 36 18.17 1.57 -8.77
N GLU A 37 17.11 2.33 -9.08
CA GLU A 37 17.13 3.79 -8.94
C GLU A 37 17.26 4.22 -7.46
N LYS A 38 16.56 3.54 -6.55
CA LYS A 38 16.68 3.81 -5.10
C LYS A 38 18.07 3.47 -4.57
N LEU A 39 18.67 2.38 -5.03
CA LEU A 39 20.06 2.05 -4.71
C LEU A 39 21.04 3.11 -5.21
N ARG A 40 20.85 3.60 -6.44
CA ARG A 40 21.69 4.64 -7.03
C ARG A 40 21.67 5.92 -6.18
N ILE A 41 20.50 6.29 -5.64
CA ILE A 41 20.33 7.47 -4.79
C ILE A 41 20.98 7.26 -3.41
N GLN A 42 20.91 6.07 -2.83
CA GLN A 42 21.36 5.83 -1.46
C GLN A 42 22.89 5.79 -1.27
N SER A 43 23.68 5.82 -2.34
CA SER A 43 25.15 6.07 -2.48
C SER A 43 26.17 5.47 -1.49
N GLU A 44 25.78 4.87 -0.37
CA GLU A 44 26.65 4.30 0.65
C GLU A 44 26.53 2.78 0.77
N LEU A 45 27.46 2.17 1.51
CA LEU A 45 27.63 0.74 1.71
C LEU A 45 26.42 0.12 2.47
N ILE A 46 25.35 -0.16 1.73
CA ILE A 46 24.19 -0.92 2.22
C ILE A 46 24.61 -2.38 2.44
N SER A 47 24.29 -2.95 3.62
CA SER A 47 24.50 -4.37 3.93
C SER A 47 23.59 -5.27 3.06
N THR A 48 23.85 -6.58 3.00
CA THR A 48 23.00 -7.47 2.18
C THR A 48 21.59 -7.57 2.74
N GLU A 49 21.46 -7.54 4.06
CA GLU A 49 20.19 -7.53 4.79
C GLU A 49 19.40 -6.24 4.55
N ASP A 50 20.08 -5.09 4.49
CA ASP A 50 19.43 -3.83 4.17
C ASP A 50 19.02 -3.75 2.68
N LEU A 51 19.72 -4.45 1.78
CA LEU A 51 19.35 -4.57 0.37
C LEU A 51 18.05 -5.36 0.18
N THR A 52 17.85 -6.46 0.91
CA THR A 52 16.61 -7.24 0.81
C THR A 52 15.43 -6.47 1.38
N VAL A 53 15.61 -5.78 2.50
CA VAL A 53 14.61 -4.87 3.06
C VAL A 53 14.26 -3.76 2.07
N LEU A 54 15.26 -3.13 1.45
CA LEU A 54 15.03 -2.08 0.46
C LEU A 54 14.30 -2.62 -0.79
N TYR A 55 14.62 -3.84 -1.24
CA TYR A 55 13.91 -4.50 -2.33
C TYR A 55 12.42 -4.65 -1.98
N ASP A 56 12.11 -5.24 -0.83
CA ASP A 56 10.73 -5.43 -0.38
C ASP A 56 9.98 -4.11 -0.17
N GLU A 57 10.66 -3.09 0.34
CA GLU A 57 10.06 -1.79 0.60
C GLU A 57 9.75 -1.00 -0.66
N THR A 58 10.58 -1.14 -1.70
CA THR A 58 10.38 -0.49 -3.01
C THR A 58 9.33 -1.18 -3.87
N ARG A 59 8.90 -2.38 -3.46
CA ARG A 59 7.85 -3.15 -4.12
C ARG A 59 6.58 -2.29 -4.29
N PRO A 60 5.99 -2.20 -5.49
CA PRO A 60 4.74 -1.49 -5.67
C PRO A 60 3.62 -2.11 -4.82
N ALA A 61 2.84 -1.27 -4.13
CA ALA A 61 1.79 -1.73 -3.23
C ALA A 61 0.58 -2.31 -3.97
N ILE A 62 0.26 -1.78 -5.16
CA ILE A 62 -0.89 -2.20 -5.96
C ILE A 62 -0.42 -2.38 -7.41
N MET A 63 -0.44 -3.63 -7.87
CA MET A 63 -0.09 -4.00 -9.25
C MET A 63 -1.34 -4.32 -10.07
N GLN A 64 -1.21 -4.29 -11.40
CA GLN A 64 -2.36 -4.49 -12.29
C GLN A 64 -2.86 -5.93 -12.22
N SER A 65 -1.96 -6.90 -12.12
CA SER A 65 -2.29 -8.32 -11.92
C SER A 65 -3.19 -8.55 -10.69
N LEU A 66 -2.87 -7.88 -9.58
CA LEU A 66 -3.70 -7.93 -8.36
C LEU A 66 -5.09 -7.31 -8.58
N VAL A 67 -5.17 -6.19 -9.30
CA VAL A 67 -6.44 -5.54 -9.63
C VAL A 67 -7.31 -6.44 -10.50
N ASP A 68 -6.72 -7.07 -11.50
CA ASP A 68 -7.41 -7.98 -12.42
C ASP A 68 -7.90 -9.22 -11.67
N GLU A 69 -7.06 -9.80 -10.79
CA GLU A 69 -7.45 -10.93 -9.94
C GLU A 69 -8.63 -10.56 -9.02
N ILE A 70 -8.58 -9.42 -8.34
CA ILE A 70 -9.66 -8.95 -7.46
C ILE A 70 -10.96 -8.79 -8.25
N ASN A 71 -10.90 -8.09 -9.39
CA ASN A 71 -12.08 -7.85 -10.23
C ASN A 71 -12.62 -9.14 -10.87
N SER A 72 -11.80 -10.19 -11.00
CA SER A 72 -12.27 -11.51 -11.45
C SER A 72 -13.05 -12.28 -10.38
N LYS A 73 -12.76 -12.03 -9.09
CA LYS A 73 -13.32 -12.78 -7.96
C LYS A 73 -14.55 -12.11 -7.32
N GLN A 74 -14.72 -10.81 -7.51
CA GLN A 74 -15.84 -10.05 -6.96
C GLN A 74 -16.26 -8.91 -7.89
N ASN A 75 -17.52 -8.49 -7.77
CA ASN A 75 -18.10 -7.39 -8.57
C ASN A 75 -18.92 -6.38 -7.75
N THR A 76 -18.83 -6.41 -6.41
CA THR A 76 -19.54 -5.46 -5.55
C THR A 76 -18.85 -4.10 -5.48
N TRP A 77 -17.59 -4.03 -5.89
CA TRP A 77 -16.82 -2.81 -6.07
C TRP A 77 -15.73 -3.01 -7.15
N THR A 78 -15.27 -1.93 -7.78
CA THR A 78 -14.23 -1.99 -8.81
C THR A 78 -12.86 -1.63 -8.24
N ALA A 79 -11.90 -2.56 -8.33
CA ALA A 79 -10.49 -2.29 -8.03
C ALA A 79 -9.82 -1.53 -9.17
N SER A 80 -8.87 -0.64 -8.84
CA SER A 80 -8.16 0.16 -9.84
C SER A 80 -6.77 0.60 -9.35
N THR A 81 -5.78 0.50 -10.23
CA THR A 81 -4.44 1.09 -10.08
C THR A 81 -4.43 2.61 -10.33
N GLY A 82 -5.51 3.18 -10.89
CA GLY A 82 -5.59 4.56 -11.36
C GLY A 82 -5.82 5.62 -10.27
N GLN A 83 -5.73 5.27 -9.00
CA GLN A 83 -6.04 6.16 -7.89
C GLN A 83 -4.97 7.26 -7.74
N LYS A 84 -5.28 8.49 -8.19
CA LYS A 84 -4.37 9.65 -8.15
C LYS A 84 -3.75 9.90 -6.77
N ARG A 85 -4.52 9.66 -5.71
CA ARG A 85 -4.07 9.83 -4.31
C ARG A 85 -2.90 8.92 -3.90
N PHE A 86 -2.67 7.84 -4.64
CA PHE A 86 -1.59 6.88 -4.42
C PHE A 86 -0.48 6.96 -5.47
N LYS A 87 -0.57 7.94 -6.37
CA LYS A 87 0.54 8.30 -7.25
C LYS A 87 1.35 9.35 -6.52
N SER A 88 2.62 9.05 -6.23
CA SER A 88 3.51 10.01 -5.61
C SER A 88 3.63 11.22 -6.55
N SER A 89 3.26 12.39 -6.04
CA SER A 89 3.60 13.69 -6.61
C SER A 89 5.09 13.98 -6.36
N SER A 90 5.98 13.12 -6.86
CA SER A 90 7.40 13.44 -6.97
C SER A 90 7.59 14.39 -8.16
N THR A 91 7.04 15.61 -8.04
CA THR A 91 7.43 16.73 -8.89
C THR A 91 8.64 17.38 -8.23
N SER A 92 9.81 16.79 -8.39
CA SER A 92 11.02 17.59 -8.53
C SER A 92 11.26 17.71 -10.03
N GLN A 93 11.07 18.92 -10.55
CA GLN A 93 11.34 19.25 -11.95
C GLN A 93 12.85 19.15 -12.21
N VAL A 94 13.39 17.95 -12.41
CA VAL A 94 14.66 17.75 -13.10
C VAL A 94 14.61 16.39 -13.80
N PHE A 95 14.78 16.39 -15.12
CA PHE A 95 14.83 15.25 -16.06
C PHE A 95 13.48 14.64 -16.49
N VAL A 96 12.99 15.13 -17.63
CA VAL A 96 11.63 14.90 -18.16
C VAL A 96 11.50 13.73 -19.16
N GLU A 97 12.54 12.97 -19.48
CA GLU A 97 12.42 11.91 -20.51
C GLU A 97 12.48 10.46 -19.99
N ALA A 98 13.10 10.20 -18.83
CA ALA A 98 13.10 8.85 -18.23
C ALA A 98 12.02 8.65 -17.14
N SER A 99 11.50 9.74 -16.56
CA SER A 99 10.51 9.70 -15.47
C SER A 99 9.07 9.42 -15.93
N LEU A 100 8.79 9.43 -17.24
CA LEU A 100 7.46 9.15 -17.77
C LEU A 100 7.13 7.65 -17.83
N PHE A 101 8.13 6.77 -17.70
CA PHE A 101 7.92 5.32 -17.82
C PHE A 101 7.66 4.63 -16.47
N PHE A 102 8.13 5.22 -15.38
CA PHE A 102 7.88 4.71 -14.03
C PHE A 102 6.76 5.53 -13.42
N SER A 103 5.51 5.08 -13.61
CA SER A 103 4.41 5.59 -12.79
C SER A 103 4.86 5.53 -11.33
N SER A 104 4.78 6.68 -10.66
CA SER A 104 5.20 6.89 -9.28
C SER A 104 4.22 6.19 -8.33
N ASP A 105 4.10 4.88 -8.45
CA ASP A 105 3.12 4.10 -7.71
C ASP A 105 3.55 3.99 -6.23
N LEU A 106 2.58 4.08 -5.33
CA LEU A 106 2.76 3.90 -3.88
C LEU A 106 3.65 2.68 -3.60
N SER A 107 4.75 2.87 -2.86
CA SER A 107 5.57 1.73 -2.44
C SER A 107 4.91 0.97 -1.31
N LEU A 108 5.33 -0.27 -1.06
CA LEU A 108 4.85 -1.05 0.07
C LEU A 108 5.20 -0.38 1.41
N ARG A 109 6.36 0.30 1.49
CA ARG A 109 6.70 1.14 2.64
C ARG A 109 5.67 2.25 2.85
N ASP A 110 5.33 3.00 1.80
CA ASP A 110 4.35 4.09 1.88
C ASP A 110 2.96 3.57 2.29
N ALA A 111 2.57 2.41 1.77
CA ALA A 111 1.31 1.77 2.14
C ALA A 111 1.26 1.33 3.61
N LYS A 112 2.38 0.83 4.17
CA LYS A 112 2.46 0.46 5.60
C LYS A 112 2.23 1.66 6.51
N VAL A 113 2.75 2.83 6.14
CA VAL A 113 2.57 4.08 6.92
C VAL A 113 1.11 4.50 7.01
N LEU A 114 0.29 4.19 5.99
CA LEU A 114 -1.15 4.47 6.03
C LEU A 114 -1.90 3.61 7.06
N CYS A 115 -1.32 2.49 7.50
CA CYS A 115 -1.94 1.51 8.40
C CYS A 115 -1.45 1.67 9.85
N GLY A 116 -1.60 2.85 10.45
CA GLY A 116 -1.04 3.19 11.77
C GLY A 116 -1.74 2.59 13.00
N THR A 117 -2.82 1.81 12.81
CA THR A 117 -3.60 1.27 13.93
C THR A 117 -3.01 -0.04 14.45
N LEU A 118 -2.56 -0.03 15.71
CA LEU A 118 -2.13 -1.26 16.40
C LEU A 118 -3.32 -1.91 17.11
N MET A 119 -3.70 -3.11 16.68
CA MET A 119 -4.72 -3.92 17.37
C MET A 119 -4.10 -4.55 18.63
N ARG A 120 -4.35 -3.96 19.80
CA ARG A 120 -3.88 -4.51 21.08
C ARG A 120 -4.63 -5.82 21.40
N GLY A 121 -3.87 -6.87 21.72
CA GLY A 121 -4.41 -8.12 22.25
C GLY A 121 -5.35 -7.86 23.44
N SER A 122 -6.50 -8.51 23.41
CA SER A 122 -7.73 -8.12 24.08
C SER A 122 -7.78 -8.30 25.61
N ASN A 123 -7.04 -7.51 26.37
CA ASN A 123 -7.21 -7.44 27.83
C ASN A 123 -7.77 -6.08 28.32
N ASP A 124 -7.64 -5.00 27.54
CA ASP A 124 -8.23 -3.69 27.83
C ASP A 124 -9.45 -3.45 26.93
N LYS A 125 -10.45 -4.34 27.00
CA LYS A 125 -11.73 -4.06 26.34
C LYS A 125 -12.37 -2.89 27.07
N ALA A 126 -12.42 -1.72 26.41
CA ALA A 126 -13.34 -0.66 26.82
C ALA A 126 -14.71 -1.31 27.06
N ILE A 127 -15.25 -1.16 28.27
CA ILE A 127 -16.54 -1.73 28.65
C ILE A 127 -17.57 -1.13 27.70
N ARG A 128 -17.96 -1.88 26.67
CA ARG A 128 -19.05 -1.49 25.79
C ARG A 128 -20.32 -1.57 26.64
N LYS A 129 -20.96 -0.43 26.90
CA LYS A 129 -22.35 -0.43 27.35
C LYS A 129 -23.17 -1.14 26.28
N GLY A 130 -23.78 -2.27 26.64
CA GLY A 130 -24.82 -2.87 25.82
C GLY A 130 -26.08 -2.04 25.95
N TYR A 131 -26.65 -1.62 24.83
CA TYR A 131 -27.99 -1.05 24.77
C TYR A 131 -29.01 -2.19 24.69
N ALA A 132 -30.18 -2.00 25.30
CA ALA A 132 -31.23 -3.02 25.25
C ALA A 132 -31.81 -3.12 23.82
N ILE A 133 -32.26 -4.30 23.40
CA ILE A 133 -32.75 -4.52 22.02
C ILE A 133 -33.96 -3.62 21.72
N GLU A 134 -34.73 -3.30 22.76
CA GLU A 134 -35.87 -2.39 22.73
C GLU A 134 -35.47 -0.95 22.37
N GLU A 135 -34.25 -0.52 22.69
CA GLU A 135 -33.71 0.81 22.35
C GLU A 135 -33.21 0.92 20.89
N LEU A 136 -33.16 -0.22 20.17
CA LEU A 136 -32.64 -0.31 18.80
C LEU A 136 -33.74 -0.54 17.74
N GLN A 137 -35.03 -0.53 18.12
CA GLN A 137 -36.13 -0.88 17.21
C GLN A 137 -36.43 0.17 16.13
N ASP A 138 -36.08 1.44 16.35
CA ASP A 138 -36.39 2.54 15.43
C ASP A 138 -35.19 3.00 14.58
N LEU A 139 -34.23 2.10 14.31
CA LEU A 139 -33.08 2.45 13.48
C LEU A 139 -33.48 2.60 12.00
N PRO A 140 -33.03 3.67 11.32
CA PRO A 140 -33.31 3.84 9.90
C PRO A 140 -32.54 2.81 9.08
N THR A 141 -33.10 2.45 7.91
CA THR A 141 -32.43 1.56 6.94
C THR A 141 -31.09 2.14 6.47
N ASP A 142 -31.00 3.46 6.33
CA ASP A 142 -29.80 4.19 5.93
C ASP A 142 -29.53 5.36 6.89
N PHE A 143 -28.27 5.59 7.22
CA PHE A 143 -27.87 6.68 8.11
C PHE A 143 -26.59 7.37 7.62
N ASP A 144 -26.66 8.69 7.45
CA ASP A 144 -25.49 9.55 7.22
C ASP A 144 -25.37 10.57 8.35
N ALA A 145 -24.33 10.42 9.16
CA ALA A 145 -24.06 11.30 10.30
C ALA A 145 -23.87 12.77 9.88
N ARG A 146 -23.39 13.04 8.65
CA ARG A 146 -23.20 14.40 8.15
C ARG A 146 -24.55 15.11 7.93
N THR A 147 -25.58 14.35 7.57
CA THR A 147 -26.95 14.86 7.39
C THR A 147 -27.66 15.00 8.72
N ALA A 148 -27.48 14.05 9.64
CA ALA A 148 -28.08 14.09 10.98
C ALA A 148 -27.49 15.22 11.86
N PHE A 149 -26.21 15.54 11.68
CA PHE A 149 -25.50 16.56 12.45
C PHE A 149 -24.85 17.61 11.51
N PRO A 150 -25.67 18.45 10.84
CA PRO A 150 -25.18 19.34 9.79
C PRO A 150 -24.15 20.36 10.29
N ASN A 151 -24.29 20.82 11.54
CA ASN A 151 -23.35 21.74 12.19
C ASN A 151 -21.96 21.12 12.43
N CYS A 152 -21.86 19.79 12.43
CA CYS A 152 -20.61 19.04 12.61
C CYS A 152 -20.17 18.33 11.32
N SER A 153 -20.86 18.53 10.20
CA SER A 153 -20.63 17.81 8.94
C SER A 153 -19.19 17.87 8.44
N LYS A 154 -18.46 18.95 8.73
CA LYS A 154 -17.06 19.17 8.31
C LYS A 154 -16.02 18.41 9.12
N VAL A 155 -16.36 17.94 10.32
CA VAL A 155 -15.41 17.22 11.22
C VAL A 155 -15.75 15.74 11.36
N ILE A 156 -16.97 15.35 11.01
CA ILE A 156 -17.41 13.94 10.98
C ILE A 156 -16.60 13.19 9.92
N GLY A 157 -15.94 12.12 10.35
CA GLY A 157 -15.10 11.28 9.48
C GLY A 157 -13.64 11.74 9.35
N HIS A 158 -13.23 12.81 10.03
CA HIS A 158 -11.80 13.07 10.21
C HIS A 158 -11.19 12.06 11.18
N ILE A 159 -10.37 11.17 10.63
CA ILE A 159 -9.46 10.33 11.39
C ILE A 159 -8.11 11.07 11.37
N THR A 160 -7.70 11.61 12.51
CA THR A 160 -6.37 12.22 12.73
C THR A 160 -5.31 11.15 12.96
#